data_AF-A0A7C2WPC4-F1
#
_entry.id   AF-A0A7C2WPC4-F1
#
_cell.length_a   1.000
_cell.length_b   1.000
_cell.length_c   1.000
_cell.angle_alpha   90.00
_cell.angle_beta   90.00
_cell.angle_gamma   90.00
#
_symmetry.space_group_name_H-M   'P 1'
#
loop_
_entity.id
_entity.type
_entity.pdbx_description
1 polymer ?
#
loop_
_entity_poly.entity_id
_entity_poly.type
_entity_poly.pdbx_seq_one_letter_code
_entity_poly.pdbx_strand_id
1 'polypeptide(L)'
;MLKQRRNQKGFTLIEIIAVLVLLGILAAVAVPRFFDLQDEAKKKNAEAAVASAQSNLSMGYAAHLLRTVSTVPTDICEDVSFEASGGGAGFVLKCTATPTNTWDGISSVSIDASYDGVSAEGNWSKP
;
A
#
# COMPACT_ATOMS: atom_id res chain seq x y z
N MET A 1 -66.94 -2.74 17.54
CA MET A 1 -65.48 -2.70 17.23
C MET A 1 -65.24 -1.64 16.16
N LEU A 2 -64.68 -0.48 16.52
CA LEU A 2 -64.33 0.56 15.56
C LEU A 2 -62.90 0.31 15.04
N LYS A 3 -62.81 -0.11 13.78
CA LYS A 3 -61.55 -0.38 13.08
C LYS A 3 -60.90 0.95 12.70
N GLN A 4 -59.93 1.41 13.50
CA GLN A 4 -59.12 2.57 13.14
C GLN A 4 -58.30 2.28 11.89
N ARG A 5 -58.53 3.04 10.80
CA ARG A 5 -57.63 3.05 9.65
C ARG A 5 -56.43 3.92 10.01
N ARG A 6 -55.25 3.30 10.12
CA ARG A 6 -53.97 4.03 10.25
C ARG A 6 -53.79 4.90 9.00
N ASN A 7 -53.68 6.20 9.19
CA ASN A 7 -53.42 7.18 8.14
C ASN A 7 -51.96 7.02 7.69
N GLN A 8 -51.74 6.19 6.66
CA GLN A 8 -50.42 6.01 6.03
C GLN A 8 -50.08 7.31 5.30
N LYS A 9 -49.37 8.23 5.97
CA LYS A 9 -48.77 9.40 5.32
C LYS A 9 -47.63 8.88 4.44
N GLY A 10 -47.88 8.74 3.14
CA GLY A 10 -46.84 8.44 2.16
C GLY A 10 -45.85 9.60 2.03
N PHE A 11 -44.63 9.29 1.60
CA PHE A 11 -43.63 10.31 1.25
C PHE A 11 -44.16 11.22 0.14
N THR A 12 -43.90 12.52 0.26
CA THR A 12 -44.33 13.50 -0.74
C THR A 12 -43.29 13.58 -1.87
N LEU A 13 -43.73 13.91 -3.10
CA LEU A 13 -42.82 14.07 -4.24
C LEU A 13 -41.74 15.13 -3.97
N ILE A 14 -42.10 16.21 -3.26
CA ILE A 14 -41.16 17.27 -2.90
C ILE A 14 -40.04 16.77 -1.98
N GLU A 15 -40.33 15.80 -1.12
CA GLU A 15 -39.39 15.22 -0.16
C GLU A 15 -38.35 14.33 -0.86
N ILE A 16 -38.79 13.56 -1.86
CA ILE A 16 -37.86 12.79 -2.70
C ILE A 16 -36.99 13.72 -3.56
N ILE A 17 -37.55 14.78 -4.13
CA ILE A 17 -36.78 15.74 -4.94
C ILE A 17 -35.75 16.47 -4.08
N ALA A 18 -36.13 16.95 -2.89
CA ALA A 18 -35.21 17.63 -1.98
C ALA A 18 -34.02 16.72 -1.57
N VAL A 19 -34.27 15.44 -1.30
CA VAL A 19 -33.23 14.46 -0.97
C VAL A 19 -32.30 14.20 -2.16
N LEU A 20 -32.84 14.03 -3.37
CA LEU A 20 -32.02 13.82 -4.57
C LEU A 20 -31.10 15.02 -4.86
N VAL A 21 -31.60 16.25 -4.67
CA VAL A 21 -30.78 17.46 -4.80
C VAL A 21 -29.66 17.48 -3.77
N LEU A 22 -29.97 17.18 -2.50
CA LEU A 22 -28.95 17.11 -1.44
C LEU A 22 -27.90 16.03 -1.70
N LEU A 23 -28.33 14.82 -2.07
CA LEU A 23 -27.43 13.73 -2.43
C LEU A 23 -26.59 14.06 -3.68
N GLY A 24 -27.15 14.79 -4.64
CA GLY A 24 -26.42 15.26 -5.82
C GLY A 24 -25.28 16.22 -5.45
N ILE A 25 -25.53 17.17 -4.55
CA ILE A 25 -24.49 18.10 -4.06
C ILE A 25 -23.41 17.33 -3.30
N LEU A 26 -23.80 16.45 -2.37
CA LEU A 26 -22.84 15.65 -1.59
C LEU A 26 -22.01 14.73 -2.47
N ALA A 27 -22.61 14.09 -3.47
CA ALA A 27 -21.89 13.24 -4.42
C ALA A 27 -20.88 14.04 -5.24
N ALA A 28 -21.25 15.25 -5.69
CA ALA A 28 -20.36 16.10 -6.50
C ALA A 28 -19.05 16.46 -5.78
N VAL A 29 -19.06 16.63 -4.45
CA VAL A 29 -17.83 16.88 -3.66
C VAL A 29 -17.18 15.63 -3.10
N ALA A 30 -17.95 14.59 -2.77
CA ALA A 30 -17.41 13.39 -2.13
C ALA A 30 -16.65 12.48 -3.11
N VAL A 31 -17.17 12.34 -4.35
CA VAL A 31 -16.58 11.46 -5.37
C VAL A 31 -15.14 11.85 -5.75
N PRO A 32 -14.81 13.11 -6.12
CA PRO A 32 -13.43 13.45 -6.48
C PRO A 32 -12.46 13.22 -5.31
N ARG A 33 -12.83 13.65 -4.10
CA ARG A 33 -12.02 13.44 -2.90
C ARG A 33 -11.78 11.95 -2.62
N PHE A 34 -12.76 11.09 -2.87
CA PHE A 34 -12.62 9.65 -2.67
C PHE A 34 -11.59 9.03 -3.62
N PHE A 35 -11.47 9.52 -4.85
CA PHE A 35 -10.42 9.07 -5.78
C PHE A 35 -9.04 9.56 -5.33
N ASP A 36 -8.92 10.83 -4.96
CA ASP A 36 -7.64 11.38 -4.46
C ASP A 36 -7.12 10.61 -3.24
N LEU A 37 -8.01 10.28 -2.28
CA LEU A 37 -7.66 9.50 -1.10
C LEU A 37 -7.25 8.06 -1.43
N GLN A 38 -7.86 7.44 -2.46
CA GLN A 38 -7.45 6.12 -2.90
C GLN A 38 -6.04 6.15 -3.50
N ASP A 39 -5.73 7.14 -4.34
CA ASP A 39 -4.41 7.28 -4.95
C ASP A 39 -3.34 7.59 -3.90
N GLU A 40 -3.65 8.45 -2.92
CA GLU A 40 -2.76 8.70 -1.78
C GLU A 40 -2.53 7.43 -0.95
N ALA A 41 -3.58 6.66 -0.67
CA ALA A 41 -3.46 5.39 0.05
C ALA A 41 -2.58 4.38 -0.70
N LYS A 42 -2.75 4.25 -2.03
CA LYS A 42 -1.90 3.39 -2.86
C LYS A 42 -0.43 3.80 -2.77
N LYS A 43 -0.15 5.10 -2.89
CA LYS A 43 1.21 5.64 -2.75
C LYS A 43 1.80 5.35 -1.36
N LYS A 44 1.02 5.56 -0.30
CA LYS A 44 1.45 5.31 1.09
C LYS A 44 1.74 3.84 1.34
N ASN A 45 0.98 2.93 0.74
CA ASN A 45 1.26 1.49 0.83
C ASN A 45 2.60 1.13 0.19
N ALA A 46 2.89 1.66 -1.00
CA ALA A 46 4.18 1.45 -1.66
C ALA A 46 5.34 2.05 -0.85
N GLU A 47 5.19 3.28 -0.34
CA GLU A 47 6.19 3.92 0.54
C GLU A 47 6.44 3.12 1.83
N ALA A 48 5.38 2.60 2.46
CA ALA A 48 5.47 1.81 3.68
C ALA A 48 6.20 0.47 3.45
N ALA A 49 5.98 -0.15 2.29
CA ALA A 49 6.72 -1.34 1.90
C ALA A 49 8.22 -1.08 1.75
N VAL A 50 8.59 0.01 1.08
CA VAL A 50 9.99 0.44 0.95
C VAL A 50 10.63 0.64 2.33
N ALA A 51 9.96 1.37 3.23
CA ALA A 51 10.47 1.60 4.58
C ALA A 51 10.64 0.29 5.38
N SER A 52 9.70 -0.64 5.25
CA SER A 52 9.77 -1.95 5.90
C SER A 52 10.95 -2.77 5.38
N ALA A 53 11.18 -2.75 4.06
CA ALA A 53 12.32 -3.40 3.43
C ALA A 53 13.66 -2.80 3.91
N GLN A 54 13.78 -1.48 4.01
CA GLN A 54 14.97 -0.81 4.55
C GLN A 54 15.26 -1.24 6.00
N SER A 55 14.22 -1.38 6.82
CA SER A 55 14.35 -1.88 8.19
C SER A 55 14.84 -3.33 8.21
N ASN A 56 14.25 -4.20 7.38
CA ASN A 56 14.66 -5.60 7.27
C ASN A 56 16.12 -5.72 6.83
N LEU A 57 16.55 -4.91 5.87
CA LEU A 57 17.96 -4.88 5.44
C LEU A 57 18.89 -4.42 6.56
N SER A 58 18.51 -3.40 7.32
CA SER A 58 19.28 -2.93 8.48
C SER A 58 19.43 -4.01 9.55
N MET A 59 18.36 -4.76 9.82
CA MET A 59 18.38 -5.88 10.77
C MET A 59 19.20 -7.07 10.24
N GLY A 60 19.06 -7.40 8.95
CA GLY A 60 19.84 -8.45 8.29
C GLY A 60 21.33 -8.15 8.32
N TYR A 61 21.71 -6.89 8.08
CA TYR A 61 23.09 -6.44 8.20
C TYR A 61 23.62 -6.54 9.63
N ALA A 62 22.85 -6.09 10.63
CA ALA A 62 23.24 -6.20 12.03
C ALA A 62 23.43 -7.67 12.45
N ALA A 63 22.55 -8.57 12.00
CA ALA A 63 22.67 -10.00 12.25
C ALA A 63 23.92 -10.60 11.58
N HIS A 64 24.28 -10.12 10.39
CA HIS A 64 25.51 -10.52 9.69
C HIS A 64 26.77 -10.14 10.48
N LEU A 65 26.83 -8.92 11.03
CA LEU A 65 27.98 -8.46 11.84
C LEU A 65 28.22 -9.26 13.12
N LEU A 66 27.16 -9.84 13.69
CA LEU A 66 27.24 -10.63 14.93
C LEU A 66 27.59 -12.10 14.69
N ARG A 67 27.70 -12.55 13.45
CA ARG A 67 27.76 -13.97 13.11
C ARG A 67 29.19 -14.51 13.12
N THR A 68 29.39 -15.66 13.78
CA THR A 68 30.72 -16.30 13.95
C THR A 68 30.98 -17.49 13.03
N VAL A 69 30.07 -17.79 12.08
CA VAL A 69 30.19 -18.88 11.10
C VAL A 69 30.04 -18.36 9.66
N SER A 70 30.56 -19.09 8.67
CA SER A 70 30.82 -18.58 7.30
C SER A 70 29.69 -18.77 6.26
N THR A 71 28.53 -19.31 6.61
CA THR A 71 27.38 -19.41 5.68
C THR A 71 26.65 -18.07 5.47
N VAL A 72 27.32 -17.08 4.88
CA VAL A 72 26.70 -15.78 4.57
C VAL A 72 25.54 -16.04 3.60
N PRO A 73 24.34 -15.44 3.79
CA PRO A 73 23.32 -15.45 2.75
C PRO A 73 23.96 -14.96 1.46
N THR A 74 23.93 -15.80 0.42
CA THR A 74 24.52 -15.47 -0.88
C THR A 74 23.71 -14.45 -1.64
N ASP A 75 22.50 -14.15 -1.16
CA ASP A 75 21.63 -13.10 -1.66
C ASP A 75 20.93 -12.38 -0.48
N ILE A 76 21.22 -11.10 -0.29
CA ILE A 76 20.59 -10.28 0.75
C ILE A 76 19.17 -9.83 0.39
N CYS A 77 18.77 -9.97 -0.88
CA CYS A 77 17.49 -9.53 -1.40
C CYS A 77 16.46 -10.66 -1.48
N GLU A 78 16.85 -11.91 -1.20
CA GLU A 78 15.97 -13.09 -1.27
C GLU A 78 14.76 -12.96 -0.34
N ASP A 79 14.98 -12.55 0.91
CA ASP A 79 13.91 -12.37 1.92
C ASP A 79 13.22 -11.00 1.85
N VAL A 80 13.66 -10.13 0.96
CA VAL A 80 13.12 -8.76 0.80
C VAL A 80 12.28 -8.65 -0.47
N SER A 81 12.64 -9.37 -1.52
CA SER A 81 11.94 -9.31 -2.80
C SER A 81 10.68 -10.16 -2.76
N PHE A 82 9.56 -9.58 -3.18
CA PHE A 82 8.29 -10.27 -3.29
C PHE A 82 7.56 -9.83 -4.55
N GLU A 83 7.12 -10.78 -5.36
CA GLU A 83 6.24 -10.54 -6.49
C GLU A 83 4.98 -11.39 -6.34
N ALA A 84 3.84 -10.77 -6.07
CA ALA A 84 2.57 -11.48 -6.10
C ALA A 84 2.28 -11.97 -7.53
N SER A 85 2.40 -13.27 -7.77
CA SER A 85 2.05 -13.88 -9.06
C SER A 85 0.54 -14.15 -9.11
N GLY A 86 -0.21 -13.28 -9.82
CA GLY A 86 -1.64 -13.52 -10.05
C GLY A 86 -2.47 -12.30 -10.46
N GLY A 87 -2.31 -11.81 -11.69
CA GLY A 87 -3.39 -11.29 -12.55
C GLY A 87 -4.29 -10.12 -12.11
N GLY A 88 -4.17 -9.55 -10.92
CA GLY A 88 -4.99 -8.41 -10.49
C GLY A 88 -4.27 -7.58 -9.43
N ALA A 89 -3.96 -6.31 -9.77
CA ALA A 89 -3.33 -5.31 -8.90
C ALA A 89 -2.21 -5.88 -8.00
N GLY A 90 -1.24 -6.58 -8.61
CA GLY A 90 -0.17 -7.27 -7.88
C GLY A 90 0.71 -6.28 -7.13
N PHE A 91 0.88 -6.50 -5.83
CA PHE A 91 1.93 -5.86 -5.05
C PHE A 91 3.28 -6.47 -5.45
N VAL A 92 4.23 -5.61 -5.79
CA VAL A 92 5.59 -5.97 -6.18
C VAL A 92 6.55 -5.19 -5.29
N LEU A 93 7.53 -5.88 -4.74
CA LEU A 93 8.64 -5.31 -4.00
C LEU A 93 9.92 -5.92 -4.56
N LYS A 94 10.73 -5.10 -5.22
CA LYS A 94 12.01 -5.51 -5.79
C LYS A 94 13.13 -4.96 -4.94
N CYS A 95 14.10 -5.82 -4.64
CA CYS A 95 15.35 -5.43 -4.00
C CYS A 95 16.48 -5.69 -4.99
N THR A 96 17.28 -4.65 -5.23
CA THR A 96 18.42 -4.71 -6.14
C THR A 96 19.67 -4.27 -5.41
N ALA A 97 20.55 -5.22 -5.10
CA ALA A 97 21.82 -4.99 -4.45
C ALA A 97 22.93 -4.68 -5.48
N THR A 98 23.71 -3.63 -5.24
CA THR A 98 24.84 -3.22 -6.11
C THR A 98 26.10 -3.00 -5.27
N PRO A 99 27.30 -3.44 -5.72
CA PRO A 99 27.58 -4.23 -6.91
C PRO A 99 27.41 -5.74 -6.73
N THR A 100 27.26 -6.19 -5.49
CA THR A 100 27.09 -7.61 -5.15
C THR A 100 25.87 -7.78 -4.28
N ASN A 101 25.31 -8.99 -4.28
CA ASN A 101 24.16 -9.38 -3.47
C ASN A 101 24.58 -9.98 -2.11
N THR A 102 25.78 -9.68 -1.61
CA THR A 102 26.26 -10.14 -0.30
C THR A 102 26.53 -8.96 0.63
N TRP A 103 26.43 -9.19 1.94
CA TRP A 103 26.61 -8.14 2.95
C TRP A 103 28.01 -7.51 2.97
N ASP A 104 29.05 -8.24 2.55
CA ASP A 104 30.43 -7.78 2.63
C ASP A 104 30.85 -6.92 1.43
N GLY A 105 30.23 -7.13 0.27
CA GLY A 105 30.62 -6.50 -1.00
C GLY A 105 29.67 -5.42 -1.49
N ILE A 106 28.65 -5.07 -0.71
CA ILE A 106 27.60 -4.16 -1.15
C ILE A 106 27.94 -2.68 -0.88
N SER A 107 27.55 -1.80 -1.81
CA SER A 107 27.59 -0.34 -1.64
C SER A 107 26.22 0.23 -1.31
N SER A 108 25.18 -0.26 -1.99
CA SER A 108 23.80 0.20 -1.83
C SER A 108 22.81 -0.87 -2.27
N VAL A 109 21.63 -0.84 -1.69
CA VAL A 109 20.44 -1.58 -2.13
C VAL A 109 19.42 -0.57 -2.61
N SER A 110 18.89 -0.77 -3.81
CA SER A 110 17.70 -0.07 -4.31
C SER A 110 16.48 -0.94 -4.09
N ILE A 111 15.39 -0.30 -3.66
CA ILE A 111 14.14 -0.94 -3.28
C ILE A 111 13.03 -0.27 -4.07
N ASP A 112 12.34 -1.04 -4.89
CA ASP A 112 11.27 -0.55 -5.75
C ASP A 112 9.98 -1.27 -5.37
N ALA A 113 9.05 -0.56 -4.74
CA ALA A 113 7.71 -1.06 -4.46
C ALA A 113 6.75 -0.56 -5.54
N SER A 114 5.83 -1.42 -5.96
CA SER A 114 4.73 -1.08 -6.86
C SER A 114 3.44 -1.71 -6.35
N TYR A 115 2.40 -0.91 -6.24
CA TYR A 115 1.06 -1.34 -5.86
C TYR A 115 0.05 -0.71 -6.81
N ASP A 116 -0.66 -1.56 -7.57
CA ASP A 116 -1.72 -1.15 -8.49
C ASP A 116 -1.32 0.01 -9.44
N GLY A 117 -0.11 -0.08 -10.00
CA GLY A 117 0.44 0.91 -10.93
C GLY A 117 1.08 2.15 -10.28
N VAL A 118 1.01 2.29 -8.96
CA VAL A 118 1.71 3.35 -8.21
C VAL A 118 3.02 2.79 -7.66
N SER A 119 4.15 3.41 -8.02
CA SER A 119 5.47 3.02 -7.53
C SER A 119 6.01 3.97 -6.46
N ALA A 120 6.83 3.41 -5.57
CA ALA A 120 7.68 4.14 -4.64
C ALA A 120 9.06 3.50 -4.63
N GLU A 121 10.08 4.33 -4.53
CA GLU A 121 11.48 3.90 -4.57
C GLU A 121 12.19 4.35 -3.29
N GLY A 122 13.18 3.58 -2.86
CA GLY A 122 14.06 3.97 -1.78
C GLY A 122 15.38 3.26 -1.88
N ASN A 123 16.40 3.86 -1.28
CA ASN A 123 17.73 3.29 -1.23
C ASN A 123 18.09 3.00 0.23
N TRP A 124 18.70 1.85 0.45
CA TRP A 124 19.37 1.51 1.70
C TRP A 124 20.87 1.46 1.45
N SER A 125 21.65 2.04 2.34
CA SER A 125 23.09 1.87 2.39
C SER A 125 23.45 1.29 3.74
N LYS A 126 24.55 0.53 3.79
CA LYS A 126 25.11 0.05 5.06
C LYS A 126 25.24 1.23 6.06
N PRO A 127 24.80 1.06 7.31
CA PRO A 127 25.00 2.05 8.38
C PRO A 127 26.46 2.38 8.65
#